data_AF-A0A349YH81-F1
#
_entry.id   AF-A0A349YH81-F1
#
_cell.length_a   1.000
_cell.length_b   1.000
_cell.length_c   1.000
_cell.angle_alpha   90.00
_cell.angle_beta   90.00
_cell.angle_gamma   90.00
#
_symmetry.space_group_name_H-M   'P 1'
#
loop_
_entity.id
_entity.type
_entity.pdbx_description
1 polymer ?
#
loop_
_entity_poly.entity_id
_entity_poly.type
_entity_poly.pdbx_seq_one_letter_code
_entity_poly.pdbx_strand_id
1 'polypeptide(L)'
;MRYRGTNPIISTSNDTTTQWCKLGPGYWMYAKSGCLNNQPSTYGFLINLCYNNNPSDVHQIWMSQQSTGSFAYHRCGGSSGWVDKWKLFSPGTATAAQVLSGYTFSSANGSNLSGSMANRGTLKWSSNNTTYTVPAGYYSGGTLDSRPSYNLGYNNGYKSGSTDARPGTWAWATTSGTSKTLSFTTDGGGFFVGCMSGHNGGYDFSISGHTSMTANLNYWSSPYFCRLVIFYCQSKGQTVTINWGNTTEGSIIAKISNA
;
A
#
# COMPACT_ATOMS: atom_id res chain seq x y z
N MET A 1 52.89 -27.94 17.13
CA MET A 1 53.16 -27.57 15.73
C MET A 1 54.41 -26.68 15.67
N ARG A 2 55.19 -26.70 14.58
CA ARG A 2 56.42 -25.89 14.41
C ARG A 2 56.47 -25.20 13.04
N TYR A 3 57.28 -24.14 12.91
CA TYR A 3 57.58 -23.52 11.62
C TYR A 3 58.40 -24.47 10.77
N ARG A 4 58.09 -24.56 9.47
CA ARG A 4 58.73 -25.50 8.56
C ARG A 4 59.26 -24.86 7.27
N GLY A 5 59.33 -23.53 7.22
CA GLY A 5 59.92 -22.78 6.11
C GLY A 5 58.91 -22.15 5.16
N THR A 6 59.35 -21.91 3.93
CA THR A 6 58.59 -21.16 2.91
C THR A 6 58.25 -22.03 1.69
N ASN A 7 57.05 -21.87 1.14
CA ASN A 7 56.60 -22.49 -0.12
C ASN A 7 56.91 -24.00 -0.25
N PRO A 8 56.49 -24.87 0.68
CA PRO A 8 56.83 -26.31 0.63
C PRO A 8 56.25 -27.03 -0.60
N ILE A 9 55.13 -26.52 -1.12
CA ILE A 9 54.55 -26.89 -2.40
C ILE A 9 54.68 -25.66 -3.30
N ILE A 10 55.24 -25.83 -4.51
CA ILE A 10 55.56 -24.72 -5.43
C ILE A 10 54.77 -24.73 -6.75
N SER A 11 53.87 -25.70 -6.92
CA SER A 11 53.05 -25.87 -8.12
C SER A 11 51.69 -26.44 -7.72
N THR A 12 50.63 -25.94 -8.36
CA THR A 12 49.24 -26.43 -8.18
C THR A 12 49.09 -27.93 -8.44
N SER A 13 49.89 -28.50 -9.34
CA SER A 13 49.90 -29.95 -9.61
C SER A 13 50.31 -30.79 -8.39
N ASN A 14 51.14 -30.23 -7.50
CA ASN A 14 51.62 -30.89 -6.29
C ASN A 14 50.77 -30.55 -5.07
N ASP A 15 49.83 -29.60 -5.17
CA ASP A 15 48.92 -29.22 -4.10
C ASP A 15 47.80 -30.25 -3.94
N THR A 16 48.16 -31.40 -3.37
CA THR A 16 47.28 -32.55 -3.11
C THR A 16 47.29 -32.90 -1.63
N THR A 17 46.19 -33.46 -1.14
CA THR A 17 46.06 -33.93 0.25
C THR A 17 47.16 -34.93 0.62
N THR A 18 47.50 -35.84 -0.30
CA THR A 18 48.62 -36.79 -0.14
C THR A 18 49.96 -36.12 0.09
N GLN A 19 50.32 -35.10 -0.70
CA GLN A 19 51.59 -34.40 -0.52
C GLN A 19 51.61 -33.60 0.79
N TRP A 20 50.50 -32.92 1.11
CA TRP A 20 50.38 -32.20 2.38
C TRP A 20 50.42 -33.10 3.59
N CYS A 21 49.92 -34.32 3.47
CA CYS A 21 49.96 -35.25 4.57
C CYS A 21 51.35 -35.88 4.77
N LYS A 22 52.14 -36.08 3.70
CA LYS A 22 53.57 -36.42 3.80
C LYS A 22 54.38 -35.32 4.49
N LEU A 23 54.02 -34.06 4.24
CA LEU A 23 54.59 -32.95 5.00
C LEU A 23 54.14 -33.04 6.47
N GLY A 24 52.91 -33.45 6.75
CA GLY A 24 52.39 -33.61 8.10
C GLY A 24 52.02 -32.27 8.75
N PRO A 25 51.66 -32.26 10.05
CA PRO A 25 51.23 -31.04 10.72
C PRO A 25 52.37 -30.02 10.85
N GLY A 26 52.05 -28.75 10.60
CA GLY A 26 53.02 -27.66 10.63
C GLY A 26 52.48 -26.36 10.08
N TYR A 27 53.33 -25.35 10.04
CA TYR A 27 52.98 -24.09 9.38
C TYR A 27 54.12 -23.56 8.51
N TRP A 28 53.74 -22.86 7.44
CA TRP A 28 54.62 -22.33 6.41
C TRP A 28 54.21 -20.94 6.00
N MET A 29 55.17 -20.17 5.49
CA MET A 29 54.92 -18.90 4.83
C MET A 29 54.90 -19.10 3.32
N TYR A 30 53.96 -18.45 2.65
CA TYR A 30 53.88 -18.38 1.21
C TYR A 30 54.30 -17.00 0.72
N ALA A 31 55.30 -16.98 -0.14
CA ALA A 31 55.95 -15.78 -0.66
C ALA A 31 55.80 -15.63 -2.18
N LYS A 32 54.84 -16.34 -2.80
CA LYS A 32 54.50 -16.24 -4.23
C LYS A 32 53.15 -16.88 -4.54
N SER A 33 52.57 -16.50 -5.67
CA SER A 33 51.33 -17.08 -6.21
C SER A 33 51.60 -18.35 -7.02
N GLY A 34 50.51 -19.06 -7.35
CA GLY A 34 50.54 -20.23 -8.24
C GLY A 34 51.08 -21.51 -7.60
N CYS A 35 51.25 -21.53 -6.28
CA CYS A 35 51.74 -22.70 -5.57
C CYS A 35 50.61 -23.66 -5.20
N LEU A 36 49.42 -23.14 -4.90
CA LEU A 36 48.28 -23.91 -4.40
C LEU A 36 47.06 -23.75 -5.31
N ASN A 37 46.26 -24.80 -5.42
CA ASN A 37 44.99 -24.80 -6.14
C ASN A 37 44.06 -23.76 -5.50
N ASN A 38 43.63 -22.78 -6.30
CA ASN A 38 42.78 -21.67 -5.86
C ASN A 38 43.39 -20.88 -4.69
N GLN A 39 44.72 -20.70 -4.66
CA GLN A 39 45.43 -19.99 -3.59
C GLN A 39 44.75 -18.65 -3.25
N PRO A 40 44.36 -18.39 -1.97
CA PRO A 40 43.54 -17.23 -1.64
C PRO A 40 44.20 -15.88 -1.94
N SER A 41 45.52 -15.79 -1.83
CA SER A 41 46.32 -14.58 -2.08
C SER A 41 47.75 -14.93 -2.49
N THR A 42 48.48 -14.00 -3.12
CA THR A 42 49.91 -14.19 -3.48
C THR A 42 50.77 -14.51 -2.26
N TYR A 43 50.50 -13.87 -1.14
CA TYR A 43 51.25 -14.02 0.10
C TYR A 43 50.33 -14.40 1.26
N GLY A 44 50.82 -15.25 2.15
CA GLY A 44 50.05 -15.65 3.32
C GLY A 44 50.76 -16.67 4.19
N PHE A 45 50.12 -16.98 5.31
CA PHE A 45 50.54 -17.99 6.27
C PHE A 45 49.59 -19.19 6.17
N LEU A 46 50.13 -20.40 6.09
CA LEU A 46 49.34 -21.63 6.01
C LEU A 46 49.64 -22.52 7.23
N ILE A 47 48.58 -22.96 7.89
CA ILE A 47 48.58 -24.05 8.88
C ILE A 47 48.06 -25.30 8.18
N ASN A 48 48.81 -26.40 8.24
CA ASN A 48 48.37 -27.72 7.80
C ASN A 48 48.13 -28.62 9.01
N LEU A 49 46.96 -29.23 9.06
CA LEU A 49 46.58 -30.26 10.00
C LEU A 49 46.38 -31.55 9.20
N CYS A 50 47.15 -32.59 9.49
CA CYS A 50 46.88 -33.94 8.99
C CYS A 50 46.81 -34.90 10.18
N TYR A 51 45.73 -35.67 10.29
CA TYR A 51 45.59 -36.69 11.34
C TYR A 51 46.41 -37.93 10.99
N ASN A 52 47.27 -38.40 11.91
CA ASN A 52 48.07 -39.63 11.77
C ASN A 52 48.85 -39.80 10.46
N ASN A 53 49.22 -38.69 9.79
CA ASN A 53 49.79 -38.72 8.45
C ASN A 53 48.93 -39.54 7.44
N ASN A 54 47.60 -39.53 7.63
CA ASN A 54 46.62 -40.14 6.73
C ASN A 54 46.00 -39.07 5.80
N PRO A 55 46.13 -39.20 4.46
CA PRO A 55 45.60 -38.22 3.51
C PRO A 55 44.08 -38.09 3.54
N SER A 56 43.36 -38.98 4.23
CA SER A 56 41.91 -38.91 4.43
C SER A 56 41.43 -37.71 5.25
N ASP A 57 42.30 -37.11 6.07
CA ASP A 57 41.90 -36.03 7.00
C ASP A 57 42.92 -34.88 6.97
N VAL A 58 42.92 -34.10 5.89
CA VAL A 58 43.72 -32.88 5.76
C VAL A 58 42.84 -31.65 5.93
N HIS A 59 43.15 -30.79 6.89
CA HIS A 59 42.52 -29.48 7.06
C HIS A 59 43.59 -28.40 7.04
N GLN A 60 43.36 -27.36 6.27
CA GLN A 60 44.25 -26.22 6.20
C GLN A 60 43.55 -24.92 6.54
N ILE A 61 44.29 -24.03 7.18
CA ILE A 61 43.90 -22.65 7.44
C ILE A 61 44.93 -21.76 6.75
N TRP A 62 44.45 -20.79 5.98
CA TRP A 62 45.24 -19.78 5.30
C TRP A 62 44.91 -18.40 5.86
N MET A 63 45.94 -17.64 6.19
CA MET A 63 45.84 -16.23 6.57
C MET A 63 46.49 -15.38 5.47
N SER A 64 45.69 -14.55 4.78
CA SER A 64 46.15 -13.63 3.74
C SER A 64 46.95 -12.47 4.33
N GLN A 65 48.01 -12.04 3.63
CA GLN A 65 48.77 -10.83 3.97
C GLN A 65 48.12 -9.53 3.44
N GLN A 66 46.95 -9.59 2.78
CA GLN A 66 46.31 -8.37 2.27
C GLN A 66 45.94 -7.40 3.40
N SER A 67 46.06 -6.10 3.13
CA SER A 67 45.84 -5.02 4.08
C SER A 67 44.36 -4.69 4.32
N THR A 68 43.44 -5.24 3.53
CA THR A 68 42.00 -4.99 3.64
C THR A 68 41.18 -6.22 3.25
N GLY A 69 40.09 -6.48 3.96
CA GLY A 69 39.09 -7.48 3.57
C GLY A 69 39.06 -8.74 4.43
N SER A 70 38.88 -9.88 3.80
CA SER A 70 38.71 -11.16 4.51
C SER A 70 40.03 -11.92 4.58
N PHE A 71 40.50 -12.19 5.79
CA PHE A 71 41.90 -12.62 5.97
C PHE A 71 42.05 -14.13 6.15
N ALA A 72 41.04 -14.81 6.71
CA ALA A 72 41.15 -16.21 7.10
C ALA A 72 40.31 -17.10 6.18
N TYR A 73 40.96 -18.07 5.55
CA TYR A 73 40.34 -19.09 4.73
C TYR A 73 40.62 -20.47 5.32
N HIS A 74 39.76 -21.43 5.08
CA HIS A 74 40.03 -22.83 5.34
C HIS A 74 39.71 -23.70 4.13
N ARG A 75 40.24 -24.90 4.11
CA ARG A 75 39.76 -25.98 3.24
C ARG A 75 40.04 -27.33 3.88
N CYS A 76 39.25 -28.32 3.54
CA CYS A 76 39.52 -29.69 3.92
C CYS A 76 39.60 -30.60 2.69
N GLY A 77 40.23 -31.75 2.86
CA GLY A 77 40.41 -32.75 1.83
C GLY A 77 40.64 -34.13 2.44
N GLY A 78 40.36 -35.15 1.62
CA GLY A 78 40.59 -36.55 1.96
C GLY A 78 41.46 -37.26 0.93
N SER A 79 41.45 -38.59 0.95
CA SER A 79 42.28 -39.44 0.08
C SER A 79 41.98 -39.23 -1.42
N SER A 80 40.75 -38.81 -1.75
CA SER A 80 40.32 -38.46 -3.11
C SER A 80 40.67 -37.02 -3.52
N GLY A 81 41.33 -36.25 -2.67
CA GLY A 81 41.71 -34.86 -2.92
C GLY A 81 40.94 -33.83 -2.09
N TRP A 82 40.98 -32.56 -2.51
CA TRP A 82 40.29 -31.47 -1.85
C TRP A 82 38.76 -31.62 -1.98
N VAL A 83 38.03 -31.49 -0.87
CA VAL A 83 36.56 -31.58 -0.86
C VAL A 83 35.95 -30.35 -1.54
N ASP A 84 36.54 -29.17 -1.31
CA ASP A 84 36.11 -27.92 -1.91
C ASP A 84 37.32 -26.98 -2.06
N LYS A 85 37.10 -25.86 -2.75
CA LYS A 85 38.03 -24.73 -2.80
C LYS A 85 38.18 -24.10 -1.41
N TRP A 86 39.18 -23.22 -1.27
CA TRP A 86 39.32 -22.40 -0.07
C TRP A 86 38.02 -21.64 0.23
N LYS A 87 37.44 -21.93 1.38
CA LYS A 87 36.29 -21.20 1.91
C LYS A 87 36.76 -20.15 2.86
N LEU A 88 36.15 -18.99 2.76
CA LEU A 88 36.37 -17.96 3.73
C LEU A 88 35.76 -18.37 5.07
N PHE A 89 36.43 -18.07 6.19
CA PHE A 89 35.76 -18.05 7.50
C PHE A 89 34.73 -16.93 7.44
N SER A 90 33.54 -17.27 6.95
CA SER A 90 32.62 -16.36 6.28
C SER A 90 32.21 -15.19 7.18
N PRO A 91 32.54 -13.95 6.80
CA PRO A 91 31.83 -12.78 7.30
C PRO A 91 30.50 -12.64 6.54
N GLY A 92 29.48 -12.07 7.15
CA GLY A 92 28.15 -11.93 6.53
C GLY A 92 28.16 -11.01 5.31
N THR A 93 27.09 -11.03 4.50
CA THR A 93 26.94 -10.15 3.32
C THR A 93 26.32 -8.79 3.64
N ALA A 94 26.15 -8.46 4.92
CA ALA A 94 25.61 -7.18 5.35
C ALA A 94 26.50 -6.02 4.86
N THR A 95 25.86 -4.92 4.52
CA THR A 95 26.47 -3.62 4.25
C THR A 95 26.17 -2.67 5.40
N ALA A 96 26.91 -1.56 5.51
CA ALA A 96 26.66 -0.56 6.55
C ALA A 96 25.20 -0.06 6.53
N ALA A 97 24.64 0.16 5.33
CA ALA A 97 23.26 0.62 5.17
C ALA A 97 22.19 -0.40 5.61
N GLN A 98 22.57 -1.67 5.78
CA GLN A 98 21.68 -2.74 6.25
C GLN A 98 21.75 -2.96 7.77
N VAL A 99 22.71 -2.34 8.46
CA VAL A 99 22.93 -2.51 9.89
C VAL A 99 22.60 -1.22 10.63
N LEU A 100 21.83 -1.35 11.73
CA LEU A 100 21.39 -0.23 12.55
C LEU A 100 22.58 0.59 13.07
N SER A 101 22.50 1.91 12.95
CA SER A 101 23.50 2.82 13.52
C SER A 101 23.68 2.56 15.01
N GLY A 102 24.93 2.53 15.46
CA GLY A 102 25.31 2.14 16.82
C GLY A 102 25.59 0.64 17.00
N TYR A 103 25.30 -0.20 15.99
CA TYR A 103 25.68 -1.61 15.97
C TYR A 103 26.85 -1.85 15.01
N THR A 104 27.63 -2.90 15.30
CA THR A 104 28.74 -3.34 14.45
C THR A 104 28.44 -4.67 13.77
N PHE A 105 29.06 -4.90 12.61
CA PHE A 105 28.96 -6.17 11.87
C PHE A 105 30.32 -6.55 11.27
N SER A 106 30.42 -7.78 10.78
CA SER A 106 31.56 -8.25 9.99
C SER A 106 31.10 -8.58 8.58
N SER A 107 31.84 -8.15 7.58
CA SER A 107 31.62 -8.51 6.17
C SER A 107 32.93 -8.82 5.46
N ALA A 108 32.85 -9.06 4.16
CA ALA A 108 34.05 -9.31 3.35
C ALA A 108 35.08 -8.17 3.45
N ASN A 109 34.65 -6.96 3.84
CA ASN A 109 35.48 -5.77 3.99
C ASN A 109 36.22 -5.69 5.34
N GLY A 110 35.87 -6.54 6.32
CA GLY A 110 36.51 -6.57 7.63
C GLY A 110 35.54 -6.89 8.78
N SER A 111 36.05 -6.84 10.00
CA SER A 111 35.29 -6.99 11.24
C SER A 111 35.05 -5.64 11.92
N ASN A 112 34.09 -5.60 12.85
CA ASN A 112 33.74 -4.41 13.63
C ASN A 112 33.36 -3.17 12.78
N LEU A 113 32.80 -3.41 11.58
CA LEU A 113 32.32 -2.36 10.70
C LEU A 113 31.07 -1.71 11.32
N SER A 114 30.96 -0.39 11.23
CA SER A 114 29.82 0.34 11.80
C SER A 114 28.60 0.33 10.88
N GLY A 115 27.42 0.08 11.44
CA GLY A 115 26.15 0.27 10.76
C GLY A 115 25.82 1.75 10.52
N SER A 116 25.10 2.02 9.44
CA SER A 116 24.67 3.37 9.03
C SER A 116 23.16 3.50 8.81
N MET A 117 22.38 2.42 9.03
CA MET A 117 20.93 2.51 8.93
C MET A 117 20.38 3.43 10.02
N ALA A 118 19.63 4.45 9.60
CA ALA A 118 19.02 5.42 10.52
C ALA A 118 17.99 4.74 11.43
N ASN A 119 18.05 5.03 12.73
CA ASN A 119 17.00 4.68 13.67
C ASN A 119 15.89 5.73 13.60
N ARG A 120 14.67 5.33 13.22
CA ARG A 120 13.50 6.21 13.12
C ARG A 120 12.57 6.08 14.33
N GLY A 121 12.91 5.23 15.29
CA GLY A 121 12.09 4.96 16.48
C GLY A 121 10.75 4.31 16.13
N THR A 122 9.69 4.69 16.85
CA THR A 122 8.34 4.18 16.62
C THR A 122 7.62 5.01 15.56
N LEU A 123 7.09 4.35 14.52
CA LEU A 123 6.30 5.01 13.48
C LEU A 123 4.95 5.47 14.05
N LYS A 124 4.62 6.75 13.94
CA LYS A 124 3.33 7.31 14.34
C LYS A 124 2.76 8.13 13.18
N TRP A 125 1.79 7.56 12.49
CA TRP A 125 1.08 8.25 11.42
C TRP A 125 -0.41 8.40 11.76
N SER A 126 -0.89 9.64 11.78
CA SER A 126 -2.31 10.00 11.91
C SER A 126 -2.48 11.36 11.21
N SER A 127 -2.83 11.34 9.94
CA SER A 127 -2.95 12.55 9.12
C SER A 127 -4.20 12.49 8.24
N ASN A 128 -4.67 13.65 7.83
CA ASN A 128 -5.80 13.86 6.93
C ASN A 128 -5.32 13.99 5.48
N ASN A 129 -4.76 12.92 4.92
CA ASN A 129 -4.42 12.81 3.49
C ASN A 129 -4.28 11.34 3.07
N THR A 130 -4.36 11.06 1.77
CA THR A 130 -4.30 9.70 1.19
C THR A 130 -2.87 9.15 1.06
N THR A 131 -1.84 9.97 1.21
CA THR A 131 -0.44 9.53 1.02
C THR A 131 0.51 10.07 2.09
N TYR A 132 1.32 9.17 2.62
CA TYR A 132 2.42 9.47 3.53
C TYR A 132 3.67 8.70 3.11
N THR A 133 4.75 9.42 2.84
CA THR A 133 6.04 8.82 2.50
C THR A 133 6.77 8.45 3.78
N VAL A 134 6.96 7.15 4.01
CA VAL A 134 7.73 6.64 5.15
C VAL A 134 9.22 6.77 4.84
N PRO A 135 10.01 7.55 5.60
CA PRO A 135 11.45 7.64 5.37
C PRO A 135 12.13 6.28 5.58
N ALA A 136 13.12 5.96 4.75
CA ALA A 136 13.92 4.74 4.91
C ALA A 136 14.65 4.71 6.27
N GLY A 137 14.76 3.53 6.87
CA GLY A 137 15.44 3.28 8.15
C GLY A 137 14.78 2.17 8.96
N TYR A 138 15.28 1.94 10.16
CA TYR A 138 14.73 1.00 11.13
C TYR A 138 13.61 1.66 11.93
N TYR A 139 12.48 0.97 12.07
CA TYR A 139 11.39 1.33 12.97
C TYR A 139 11.20 0.22 14.00
N SER A 140 11.06 0.57 15.27
CA SER A 140 10.84 -0.38 16.37
C SER A 140 9.41 -0.95 16.43
N GLY A 141 8.55 -0.54 15.50
CA GLY A 141 7.10 -0.77 15.49
C GLY A 141 6.35 0.54 15.24
N GLY A 142 5.04 0.56 15.47
CA GLY A 142 4.26 1.78 15.29
C GLY A 142 2.75 1.60 15.17
N THR A 143 2.07 2.72 14.91
CA THR A 143 0.62 2.76 14.64
C THR A 143 0.35 3.60 13.39
N LEU A 144 -0.52 3.07 12.54
CA LEU A 144 -1.09 3.78 11.39
C LEU A 144 -2.58 4.03 11.68
N ASP A 145 -2.96 5.29 11.80
CA ASP A 145 -4.33 5.70 12.07
C ASP A 145 -4.95 6.37 10.85
N SER A 146 -5.80 5.61 10.14
CA SER A 146 -6.53 6.07 8.96
C SER A 146 -7.87 6.76 9.26
N ARG A 147 -8.30 6.80 10.53
CA ARG A 147 -9.61 7.37 10.93
C ARG A 147 -9.77 8.82 10.49
N PRO A 148 -8.76 9.72 10.57
CA PRO A 148 -8.91 11.10 10.10
C PRO A 148 -9.22 11.18 8.60
N SER A 149 -8.48 10.44 7.76
CA SER A 149 -8.72 10.39 6.30
C SER A 149 -10.07 9.76 5.96
N TYR A 150 -10.45 8.68 6.65
CA TYR A 150 -11.76 8.05 6.47
C TYR A 150 -12.90 9.03 6.82
N ASN A 151 -12.84 9.64 8.00
CA ASN A 151 -13.87 10.57 8.47
C ASN A 151 -13.97 11.81 7.56
N LEU A 152 -12.84 12.32 7.06
CA LEU A 152 -12.84 13.42 6.10
C LEU A 152 -13.56 13.02 4.80
N GLY A 153 -13.21 11.86 4.23
CA GLY A 153 -13.86 11.35 3.02
C GLY A 153 -15.36 11.11 3.22
N TYR A 154 -15.73 10.48 4.32
CA TYR A 154 -17.13 10.25 4.70
C TYR A 154 -17.90 11.56 4.84
N ASN A 155 -17.39 12.52 5.60
CA ASN A 155 -18.06 13.80 5.84
C ASN A 155 -18.19 14.62 4.56
N ASN A 156 -17.20 14.58 3.68
CA ASN A 156 -17.26 15.23 2.37
C ASN A 156 -18.35 14.58 1.50
N GLY A 157 -18.39 13.24 1.43
CA GLY A 157 -19.42 12.52 0.69
C GLY A 157 -20.84 12.72 1.24
N TYR A 158 -20.99 12.69 2.57
CA TYR A 158 -22.26 12.96 3.24
C TYR A 158 -22.76 14.38 2.95
N LYS A 159 -21.88 15.39 3.04
CA LYS A 159 -22.24 16.78 2.72
C LYS A 159 -22.65 16.93 1.26
N SER A 160 -21.88 16.39 0.31
CA SER A 160 -22.22 16.43 -1.11
C SER A 160 -23.57 15.75 -1.39
N GLY A 161 -23.81 14.57 -0.82
CA GLY A 161 -25.09 13.86 -0.96
C GLY A 161 -26.26 14.62 -0.32
N SER A 162 -26.04 15.26 0.83
CA SER A 162 -27.05 16.10 1.48
C SER A 162 -27.36 17.37 0.70
N THR A 163 -26.39 17.96 -0.01
CA THR A 163 -26.63 19.10 -0.89
C THR A 163 -27.32 18.71 -2.19
N ASP A 164 -27.03 17.50 -2.70
CA ASP A 164 -27.66 16.95 -3.91
C ASP A 164 -29.12 16.51 -3.65
N ALA A 165 -29.45 16.13 -2.41
CA ALA A 165 -30.82 15.88 -1.99
C ALA A 165 -31.62 17.19 -2.02
N ARG A 166 -32.36 17.42 -3.12
CA ARG A 166 -33.16 18.64 -3.33
C ARG A 166 -34.08 18.90 -2.12
N PRO A 167 -34.06 20.11 -1.53
CA PRO A 167 -34.90 20.42 -0.38
C PRO A 167 -36.39 20.31 -0.74
N GLY A 168 -37.13 19.50 0.00
CA GLY A 168 -38.59 19.43 -0.12
C GLY A 168 -39.20 20.74 0.37
N THR A 169 -39.96 21.41 -0.50
CA THR A 169 -40.71 22.61 -0.12
C THR A 169 -42.13 22.20 0.27
N TRP A 170 -42.51 22.47 1.51
CA TRP A 170 -43.86 22.18 2.01
C TRP A 170 -44.68 23.48 1.97
N ALA A 171 -45.88 23.45 1.36
CA ALA A 171 -46.84 24.54 1.45
C ALA A 171 -48.21 23.99 1.90
N TRP A 172 -48.84 24.72 2.80
CA TRP A 172 -50.14 24.39 3.37
C TRP A 172 -51.19 25.38 2.85
N ALA A 173 -52.30 24.87 2.34
CA ALA A 173 -53.49 25.66 2.02
C ALA A 173 -54.58 25.33 3.04
N THR A 174 -54.91 26.29 3.91
CA THR A 174 -55.82 26.09 5.05
C THR A 174 -57.27 26.44 4.77
N THR A 175 -57.57 27.02 3.61
CA THR A 175 -58.90 27.53 3.26
C THR A 175 -59.30 27.13 1.84
N SER A 176 -60.51 26.60 1.72
CA SER A 176 -61.17 26.30 0.45
C SER A 176 -61.20 27.54 -0.46
N GLY A 177 -60.85 27.38 -1.75
CA GLY A 177 -60.84 28.48 -2.73
C GLY A 177 -59.60 29.39 -2.74
N THR A 178 -58.52 29.05 -2.02
CA THR A 178 -57.29 29.86 -2.01
C THR A 178 -56.22 29.27 -2.94
N SER A 179 -55.71 30.03 -3.89
CA SER A 179 -54.54 29.62 -4.69
C SER A 179 -53.22 29.83 -3.94
N LYS A 180 -52.25 28.92 -4.10
CA LYS A 180 -50.91 28.99 -3.50
C LYS A 180 -49.84 28.74 -4.54
N THR A 181 -49.07 29.76 -4.87
CA THR A 181 -47.90 29.60 -5.74
C THR A 181 -46.77 28.93 -4.98
N LEU A 182 -46.47 27.68 -5.34
CA LEU A 182 -45.17 27.07 -5.09
C LEU A 182 -44.26 27.43 -6.27
N SER A 183 -42.98 27.69 -6.00
CA SER A 183 -41.99 27.92 -7.03
C SER A 183 -40.73 27.19 -6.62
N PHE A 184 -40.26 26.30 -7.48
CA PHE A 184 -38.98 25.61 -7.30
C PHE A 184 -38.23 25.67 -8.60
N THR A 185 -36.91 25.76 -8.52
CA THR A 185 -36.01 25.72 -9.66
C THR A 185 -35.43 24.32 -9.72
N THR A 186 -35.72 23.56 -10.78
CA THR A 186 -35.03 22.28 -11.02
C THR A 186 -33.82 22.51 -11.91
N ASP A 187 -32.82 21.64 -11.81
CA ASP A 187 -31.65 21.57 -12.71
C ASP A 187 -31.84 20.47 -13.78
N GLY A 188 -33.10 20.23 -14.19
CA GLY A 188 -33.50 19.07 -14.99
C GLY A 188 -33.81 17.84 -14.12
N GLY A 189 -34.77 17.03 -14.52
CA GLY A 189 -35.18 15.80 -13.83
C GLY A 189 -36.59 15.84 -13.23
N GLY A 190 -36.99 14.74 -12.59
CA GLY A 190 -38.32 14.61 -11.98
C GLY A 190 -38.48 15.39 -10.68
N PHE A 191 -39.66 15.94 -10.41
CA PHE A 191 -40.08 16.39 -9.09
C PHE A 191 -41.41 15.73 -8.71
N PHE A 192 -41.61 15.56 -7.41
CA PHE A 192 -42.78 14.90 -6.84
C PHE A 192 -43.65 15.93 -6.14
N VAL A 193 -44.94 15.96 -6.45
CA VAL A 193 -45.94 16.68 -5.66
C VAL A 193 -46.85 15.65 -5.03
N GLY A 194 -46.74 15.52 -3.71
CA GLY A 194 -47.73 14.80 -2.91
C GLY A 194 -48.79 15.78 -2.43
N CYS A 195 -50.06 15.52 -2.73
CA CYS A 195 -51.17 16.21 -2.10
C CYS A 195 -51.81 15.32 -1.03
N MET A 196 -52.18 15.93 0.10
CA MET A 196 -52.99 15.28 1.14
C MET A 196 -54.26 16.12 1.29
N SER A 197 -55.44 15.52 1.05
CA SER A 197 -56.71 16.17 1.37
C SER A 197 -57.24 15.66 2.69
N GLY A 198 -57.67 16.57 3.56
CA GLY A 198 -58.47 16.25 4.74
C GLY A 198 -59.97 16.56 4.60
N HIS A 199 -60.44 17.02 3.42
CA HIS A 199 -61.84 17.44 3.22
C HIS A 199 -62.38 17.08 1.82
N ASN A 200 -63.70 16.89 1.75
CA ASN A 200 -64.45 16.55 0.53
C ASN A 200 -64.47 17.74 -0.45
N GLY A 201 -63.72 17.64 -1.55
CA GLY A 201 -63.70 18.61 -2.63
C GLY A 201 -62.73 18.18 -3.74
N GLY A 202 -63.10 18.41 -5.00
CA GLY A 202 -62.19 18.25 -6.13
C GLY A 202 -61.17 19.38 -6.13
N TYR A 203 -59.89 19.05 -6.35
CA TYR A 203 -58.83 20.04 -6.51
C TYR A 203 -58.38 20.04 -7.95
N ASP A 204 -58.46 21.21 -8.57
CA ASP A 204 -57.78 21.44 -9.83
C ASP A 204 -56.29 21.65 -9.61
N PHE A 205 -55.52 21.39 -10.66
CA PHE A 205 -54.09 21.65 -10.73
C PHE A 205 -53.82 22.36 -12.05
N SER A 206 -53.16 23.52 -12.01
CA SER A 206 -52.73 24.21 -13.23
C SER A 206 -51.33 24.79 -13.08
N ILE A 207 -50.52 24.60 -14.12
CA ILE A 207 -49.15 25.10 -14.27
C ILE A 207 -49.15 26.18 -15.35
N SER A 208 -48.47 27.31 -15.10
CA SER A 208 -48.16 28.29 -16.14
C SER A 208 -46.71 28.16 -16.61
N GLY A 209 -46.47 28.20 -17.92
CA GLY A 209 -45.12 28.28 -18.50
C GLY A 209 -44.67 27.08 -19.34
N HIS A 210 -45.44 25.98 -19.39
CA HIS A 210 -45.28 24.85 -20.31
C HIS A 210 -46.63 24.20 -20.62
N THR A 211 -46.67 23.28 -21.59
CA THR A 211 -47.82 22.49 -22.04
C THR A 211 -48.60 21.93 -20.84
N SER A 212 -49.80 22.43 -20.62
CA SER A 212 -50.66 22.12 -19.48
C SER A 212 -51.00 20.63 -19.41
N MET A 213 -50.91 20.04 -18.21
CA MET A 213 -51.50 18.73 -17.90
C MET A 213 -52.55 18.89 -16.78
N THR A 214 -53.74 18.33 -17.00
CA THR A 214 -54.82 18.25 -16.02
C THR A 214 -54.84 16.83 -15.45
N ALA A 215 -54.78 16.68 -14.12
CA ALA A 215 -55.04 15.41 -13.45
C ALA A 215 -56.44 15.44 -12.86
N ASN A 216 -57.36 14.65 -13.42
CA ASN A 216 -58.71 14.49 -12.86
C ASN A 216 -58.68 13.43 -11.74
N LEU A 217 -59.08 13.82 -10.54
CA LEU A 217 -59.09 12.94 -9.37
C LEU A 217 -60.53 12.49 -9.09
N ASN A 218 -60.94 11.38 -9.71
CA ASN A 218 -62.25 10.79 -9.43
C ASN A 218 -62.30 10.07 -8.08
N TYR A 219 -63.48 10.14 -7.47
CA TYR A 219 -63.82 9.88 -6.07
C TYR A 219 -64.16 8.41 -5.80
N TRP A 220 -63.69 7.84 -4.69
CA TRP A 220 -64.29 6.67 -4.03
C TRP A 220 -64.16 6.87 -2.51
N SER A 221 -65.29 7.11 -1.84
CA SER A 221 -65.55 7.28 -0.38
C SER A 221 -64.49 6.83 0.66
N SER A 222 -63.44 7.62 0.91
CA SER A 222 -62.66 7.53 2.17
C SER A 222 -61.94 8.86 2.48
N PRO A 223 -61.82 9.30 3.76
CA PRO A 223 -61.43 10.68 4.08
C PRO A 223 -59.93 10.99 4.00
N TYR A 224 -59.06 10.03 3.69
CA TYR A 224 -57.61 10.27 3.63
C TYR A 224 -56.96 9.54 2.46
N PHE A 225 -56.85 10.22 1.32
CA PHE A 225 -56.02 9.75 0.21
C PHE A 225 -54.81 10.65 0.05
N CYS A 226 -53.61 10.05 0.04
CA CYS A 226 -52.42 10.67 -0.53
C CYS A 226 -52.33 10.23 -1.99
N ARG A 227 -52.17 11.17 -2.92
CA ARG A 227 -51.86 10.84 -4.32
C ARG A 227 -50.58 11.56 -4.72
N LEU A 228 -49.65 10.78 -5.28
CA LEU A 228 -48.33 11.23 -5.73
C LEU A 228 -48.43 11.56 -7.21
N VAL A 229 -48.27 12.83 -7.57
CA VAL A 229 -48.15 13.24 -8.97
C VAL A 229 -46.67 13.46 -9.26
N ILE A 230 -46.16 12.75 -10.27
CA ILE A 230 -44.76 12.82 -10.70
C ILE A 230 -44.71 13.70 -11.93
N PHE A 231 -43.81 14.68 -11.91
CA PHE A 231 -43.58 15.59 -13.02
C PHE A 231 -42.13 15.50 -13.44
N TYR A 232 -41.85 15.73 -14.72
CA TYR A 232 -40.49 15.78 -15.25
C TYR A 232 -40.23 17.15 -15.88
N CYS A 233 -39.32 17.91 -15.29
CA CYS A 233 -38.83 19.15 -15.87
C CYS A 233 -37.74 18.85 -16.89
N GLN A 234 -37.92 19.33 -18.11
CA GLN A 234 -36.98 19.09 -19.22
C GLN A 234 -35.78 20.06 -19.21
N SER A 235 -35.86 21.19 -18.49
CA SER A 235 -34.81 22.19 -18.46
C SER A 235 -34.64 22.89 -17.11
N LYS A 236 -33.46 23.50 -16.92
CA LYS A 236 -33.07 24.23 -15.71
C LYS A 236 -33.85 25.53 -15.57
N GLY A 237 -34.30 25.88 -14.36
CA GLY A 237 -34.92 27.19 -14.09
C GLY A 237 -36.44 27.27 -14.28
N GLN A 238 -37.11 26.15 -14.60
CA GLN A 238 -38.56 26.13 -14.78
C GLN A 238 -39.29 26.40 -13.46
N THR A 239 -40.28 27.29 -13.47
CA THR A 239 -41.18 27.54 -12.34
C THR A 239 -42.49 26.81 -12.58
N VAL A 240 -42.95 26.03 -11.60
CA VAL A 240 -44.23 25.33 -11.66
C VAL A 240 -45.18 25.92 -10.63
N THR A 241 -46.19 26.64 -11.11
CA THR A 241 -47.29 27.11 -10.27
C THR A 241 -48.28 25.98 -10.02
N ILE A 242 -48.88 25.93 -8.83
CA ILE A 242 -49.91 24.95 -8.46
C ILE A 242 -51.12 25.71 -7.93
N ASN A 243 -52.17 25.84 -8.71
CA ASN A 243 -53.40 26.47 -8.25
C ASN A 243 -54.34 25.41 -7.68
N TRP A 244 -54.86 25.61 -6.47
CA TRP A 244 -55.90 24.78 -5.85
C TRP A 244 -57.23 25.52 -5.97
N GLY A 245 -58.17 24.97 -6.75
CA GLY A 245 -59.50 25.55 -6.94
C GLY A 245 -60.60 24.57 -6.55
N ASN A 246 -61.74 25.09 -6.06
CA ASN A 246 -62.98 24.32 -6.02
C ASN A 246 -63.54 24.30 -7.44
N THR A 247 -63.64 23.13 -8.06
CA THR A 247 -64.57 22.96 -9.17
C THR A 247 -65.94 22.61 -8.63
N THR A 248 -66.96 23.28 -9.16
CA THR A 248 -68.32 22.73 -9.14
C THR A 248 -68.31 21.55 -10.11
N GLU A 249 -68.95 20.43 -9.75
CA GLU A 249 -69.04 19.26 -10.63
C GLU A 249 -69.38 19.66 -12.08
N GLY A 250 -68.54 19.23 -13.03
CA GLY A 250 -68.84 19.34 -14.46
C GLY A 250 -68.11 20.43 -15.26
N SER A 251 -67.21 21.23 -14.68
CA SER A 251 -66.41 22.18 -15.48
C SER A 251 -65.22 21.50 -16.15
N ILE A 252 -65.40 21.05 -17.40
CA ILE A 252 -64.31 20.73 -18.32
C ILE A 252 -63.80 22.06 -18.90
N ILE A 253 -62.57 22.46 -18.58
CA ILE A 253 -61.86 23.46 -19.39
C ILE A 253 -60.50 22.89 -19.78
N ALA A 254 -60.44 22.30 -20.96
CA ALA A 254 -59.20 22.06 -21.67
C ALA A 254 -59.16 22.99 -22.90
N LYS A 255 -58.25 23.97 -22.90
CA LYS A 255 -57.75 24.57 -24.14
C LYS A 255 -56.28 24.22 -24.26
N ILE A 256 -55.98 23.33 -25.19
CA ILE A 256 -54.65 23.10 -25.72
C ILE A 256 -54.59 23.89 -27.03
N SER A 257 -53.66 24.83 -27.14
CA SER A 257 -53.23 25.33 -28.45
C SER A 257 -51.71 25.40 -28.47
N ASN A 258 -51.12 24.73 -29.45
CA ASN A 258 -49.72 24.91 -29.80
C ASN A 258 -49.59 26.06 -30.79
N ALA A 259 -48.66 26.98 -30.50
CA ALA A 259 -47.70 27.54 -31.45
C ALA A 259 -46.56 28.15 -30.63
#